data_AF-A0A522XS22-F1
#
_entry.id   AF-A0A522XS22-F1
#
_cell.length_a   1.000
_cell.length_b   1.000
_cell.length_c   1.000
_cell.angle_alpha   90.00
_cell.angle_beta   90.00
_cell.angle_gamma   90.00
#
_symmetry.space_group_name_H-M   'P 1'
#
loop_
_entity.id
_entity.type
_entity.pdbx_description
1 polymer ?
#
loop_
_entity_poly.entity_id
_entity_poly.type
_entity_poly.pdbx_seq_one_letter_code
_entity_poly.pdbx_strand_id
1 'polypeptide(L)'
;MLPPSRLEAGALVILVALALLASFVIARDRLTWLLEVVWVLLVLPWLLLARVRTTRLLAWLLAAHALVLIEGGAYTYAQAPAGEWLRHVLGTQRNPWDRVGHLMQGIVPAVLAREVLLRRTPLRPG
;
A
#
# COMPACT_ATOMS: atom_id res chain seq x y z
N MET A 1 -5.56 2.13 -20.84
CA MET A 1 -5.77 1.87 -19.41
C MET A 1 -6.37 3.12 -18.78
N LEU A 2 -7.50 3.00 -18.08
CA LEU A 2 -8.23 4.16 -17.55
C LEU A 2 -7.52 4.72 -16.31
N PRO A 3 -7.28 6.05 -16.22
CA PRO A 3 -6.83 6.69 -14.99
C PRO A 3 -7.98 6.75 -13.97
N PRO A 4 -7.68 6.87 -12.66
CA PRO A 4 -8.72 7.17 -11.68
C PRO A 4 -9.32 8.56 -11.94
N SER A 5 -10.59 8.76 -11.55
CA SER A 5 -11.16 10.11 -11.55
C SER A 5 -10.46 11.01 -10.53
N ARG A 6 -10.55 12.34 -10.66
CA ARG A 6 -9.94 13.27 -9.68
C ARG A 6 -10.48 13.06 -8.26
N LEU A 7 -11.79 12.81 -8.14
CA LEU A 7 -12.44 12.53 -6.87
C LEU A 7 -11.94 11.21 -6.27
N GLU A 8 -11.84 10.16 -7.09
CA GLU A 8 -11.33 8.86 -6.67
C GLU A 8 -9.86 8.95 -6.21
N ALA A 9 -8.99 9.60 -6.99
CA ALA A 9 -7.60 9.82 -6.60
C ALA A 9 -7.49 10.62 -5.30
N GLY A 10 -8.28 11.70 -5.17
CA GLY A 10 -8.34 12.49 -3.94
C GLY A 10 -8.79 11.67 -2.73
N ALA A 11 -9.82 10.84 -2.88
CA ALA A 11 -10.33 9.98 -1.83
C ALA A 11 -9.28 8.94 -1.37
N LEU A 12 -8.56 8.31 -2.31
CA LEU A 12 -7.48 7.38 -1.98
C LEU A 12 -6.34 8.05 -1.21
N VAL A 13 -5.93 9.26 -1.64
CA VAL A 13 -4.89 10.03 -0.96
C VAL A 13 -5.33 10.43 0.45
N ILE A 14 -6.56 10.93 0.61
CA ILE A 14 -7.13 11.30 1.91
C ILE A 14 -7.21 10.08 2.82
N LEU A 15 -7.67 8.93 2.31
CA LEU A 15 -7.75 7.68 3.06
C LEU A 15 -6.38 7.28 3.60
N VAL A 16 -5.35 7.23 2.75
CA VAL A 16 -3.98 6.86 3.14
C VAL A 16 -3.41 7.88 4.13
N ALA A 17 -3.64 9.18 3.92
CA ALA A 17 -3.17 10.23 4.83
C ALA A 17 -3.83 10.13 6.21
N LEU A 18 -5.14 9.92 6.27
CA LEU A 18 -5.86 9.73 7.53
C LEU A 18 -5.41 8.45 8.25
N ALA A 19 -5.20 7.36 7.51
CA ALA A 19 -4.69 6.11 8.06
C ALA A 19 -3.28 6.29 8.64
N LEU A 20 -2.38 7.02 7.95
CA LEU A 20 -1.05 7.37 8.48
C LEU A 20 -1.15 8.15 9.80
N LEU A 21 -1.97 9.20 9.84
CA LEU A 21 -2.15 10.02 11.03
C LEU A 21 -2.71 9.20 12.21
N ALA A 22 -3.75 8.41 11.96
CA ALA A 22 -4.34 7.53 12.96
C ALA A 22 -3.35 6.48 13.46
N SER A 23 -2.61 5.84 12.54
CA SER A 23 -1.60 4.82 12.86
C SER A 23 -0.48 5.38 13.73
N PHE A 24 -0.07 6.62 13.48
CA PHE A 24 0.92 7.28 14.32
C PHE A 24 0.40 7.38 15.74
N VAL A 25 -0.82 7.86 15.97
CA VAL A 25 -1.35 8.01 17.35
C VAL A 25 -1.31 6.70 18.12
N ILE A 26 -1.69 5.58 17.51
CA ILE A 26 -1.80 4.27 18.16
C ILE A 26 -0.48 3.48 18.24
N ALA A 27 0.51 3.80 17.40
CA ALA A 27 1.77 3.07 17.34
C ALA A 27 2.51 3.11 18.69
N ARG A 28 2.84 1.91 19.19
CA ARG A 28 3.53 1.74 20.48
C ARG A 28 5.01 2.12 20.40
N ASP A 29 5.67 1.77 19.30
CA ASP A 29 7.08 2.09 19.06
C ASP A 29 7.20 2.93 17.78
N ARG A 30 7.73 4.15 17.93
CA ARG A 30 7.78 5.15 16.86
C ARG A 30 8.83 4.83 15.81
N LEU A 31 9.92 4.18 16.22
CA LEU A 31 10.99 3.78 15.32
C LEU A 31 10.51 2.64 14.41
N THR A 32 9.91 1.61 14.97
CA THR A 32 9.32 0.48 14.24
C THR A 32 8.24 0.99 13.31
N TRP A 33 7.33 1.83 13.80
CA TRP A 33 6.31 2.46 12.94
C TRP A 33 6.94 3.18 11.75
N LEU A 34 7.96 4.01 11.99
CA LEU A 34 8.63 4.77 10.93
C LEU A 34 9.28 3.84 9.91
N LEU A 35 9.97 2.79 10.35
CA LEU A 35 10.63 1.82 9.47
C LEU A 35 9.62 1.07 8.59
N GLU A 36 8.44 0.77 9.12
CA GLU A 36 7.38 0.08 8.37
C GLU A 36 6.70 1.01 7.34
N VAL A 37 6.44 2.28 7.71
CA VAL A 37 5.70 3.21 6.84
C VAL A 37 6.59 4.10 5.98
N VAL A 38 7.92 4.03 6.09
CA VAL A 38 8.87 4.91 5.36
C VAL A 38 8.61 4.90 3.85
N TRP A 39 8.28 3.75 3.28
CA TRP A 39 7.95 3.64 1.86
C TRP A 39 6.69 4.41 1.48
N VAL A 40 5.68 4.42 2.35
CA VAL A 40 4.47 5.22 2.14
C VAL A 40 4.80 6.72 2.23
N LEU A 41 5.59 7.11 3.23
CA LEU A 41 6.01 8.50 3.44
C LEU A 41 6.86 9.05 2.29
N LEU A 42 7.60 8.21 1.58
CA LEU A 42 8.39 8.60 0.41
C LEU A 42 7.56 8.58 -0.89
N VAL A 43 6.83 7.48 -1.12
CA VAL A 43 6.11 7.26 -2.38
C VAL A 43 4.93 8.20 -2.54
N LEU A 44 4.12 8.42 -1.49
CA LEU A 44 2.91 9.24 -1.60
C LEU A 44 3.24 10.70 -1.98
N PRO A 45 4.15 11.42 -1.30
CA PRO A 45 4.54 12.77 -1.71
C PRO A 45 5.20 12.78 -3.10
N TRP A 46 6.04 11.79 -3.43
CA TRP A 46 6.65 11.71 -4.75
C TRP A 46 5.60 11.61 -5.86
N LEU A 47 4.56 10.78 -5.71
CA LEU A 47 3.47 10.66 -6.69
C LEU A 47 2.74 12.00 -6.88
N LEU A 48 2.49 12.73 -5.80
CA LEU A 48 1.78 14.03 -5.82
C LEU A 48 2.63 15.14 -6.44
N LEU A 49 3.88 15.29 -5.99
CA LEU A 49 4.79 16.35 -6.42
C LEU A 49 5.26 16.14 -7.87
N ALA A 50 5.63 14.91 -8.23
CA ALA A 50 6.03 14.56 -9.59
C ALA A 50 4.83 14.38 -10.53
N ARG A 51 3.60 14.53 -10.03
CA ARG A 51 2.34 14.41 -10.79
C ARG A 51 2.27 13.12 -11.62
N VAL A 52 2.71 12.01 -11.01
CA VAL A 52 2.80 10.71 -11.68
C VAL A 52 1.39 10.26 -12.08
N ARG A 53 1.18 10.01 -13.37
CA ARG A 53 -0.09 9.49 -13.88
C ARG A 53 -0.10 7.97 -13.76
N THR A 54 -0.78 7.47 -12.74
CA THR A 54 -1.02 6.04 -12.54
C THR A 54 -2.29 5.57 -13.27
N THR A 55 -2.37 4.29 -13.59
CA THR A 55 -3.65 3.67 -13.93
C THR A 55 -4.54 3.54 -12.71
N ARG A 56 -5.86 3.41 -12.92
CA ARG A 56 -6.82 3.18 -11.85
C ARG A 56 -6.46 1.94 -11.02
N LEU A 57 -6.07 0.85 -11.68
CA LEU A 57 -5.59 -0.37 -11.01
C LEU A 57 -4.38 -0.08 -10.11
N LEU A 58 -3.33 0.55 -10.66
CA LEU A 58 -2.13 0.84 -9.90
C LEU A 58 -2.41 1.78 -8.72
N ALA A 59 -3.29 2.78 -8.88
CA ALA A 59 -3.69 3.67 -7.79
C ALA A 59 -4.33 2.91 -6.62
N TRP A 60 -5.26 1.98 -6.92
CA TRP A 60 -5.88 1.13 -5.91
C TRP A 60 -4.87 0.17 -5.25
N LEU A 61 -3.98 -0.44 -6.03
CA LEU A 61 -2.95 -1.33 -5.49
C LEU A 61 -1.97 -0.59 -4.58
N LEU A 62 -1.53 0.61 -4.96
CA LEU A 62 -0.66 1.45 -4.13
C LEU A 62 -1.35 1.83 -2.82
N ALA A 63 -2.63 2.23 -2.87
CA ALA A 63 -3.40 2.55 -1.67
C ALA A 63 -3.57 1.33 -0.76
N ALA A 64 -3.94 0.17 -1.32
CA ALA A 64 -4.06 -1.07 -0.56
C ALA A 64 -2.72 -1.50 0.06
N HIS A 65 -1.62 -1.40 -0.69
CA HIS A 65 -0.27 -1.70 -0.20
C HIS A 65 0.11 -0.77 0.96
N ALA A 66 -0.17 0.53 0.81
CA ALA A 66 0.08 1.50 1.86
C ALA A 66 -0.71 1.16 3.13
N LEU A 67 -1.99 0.79 3.02
CA LEU A 67 -2.79 0.41 4.19
C LEU A 67 -2.24 -0.84 4.90
N VAL A 68 -1.72 -1.83 4.17
CA VAL A 68 -1.06 -3.01 4.76
C VAL A 68 0.17 -2.61 5.57
N LEU A 69 1.04 -1.75 5.00
CA LEU A 69 2.22 -1.24 5.70
C LEU A 69 1.84 -0.39 6.92
N ILE A 70 0.82 0.45 6.80
CA ILE A 70 0.33 1.33 7.88
C ILE A 70 -0.23 0.50 9.04
N GLU A 71 -1.00 -0.54 8.77
CA GLU A 71 -1.53 -1.43 9.81
C GLU A 71 -0.39 -2.24 10.47
N GLY A 72 0.57 -2.71 9.66
CA GLY A 72 1.80 -3.34 10.15
C GLY A 72 2.60 -2.40 11.06
N GLY A 73 2.77 -1.13 10.70
CA GLY A 73 3.44 -0.15 11.54
C GLY A 73 2.66 0.23 12.80
N ALA A 74 1.33 0.27 12.73
CA ALA A 74 0.46 0.58 13.86
C ALA A 74 0.51 -0.48 14.96
N TYR A 75 0.42 -1.76 14.58
CA TYR A 75 0.19 -2.88 15.50
C TYR A 75 1.32 -3.91 15.52
N THR A 76 2.31 -3.82 14.63
CA THR A 76 3.22 -4.91 14.21
C THR A 76 2.51 -6.00 13.41
N TYR A 77 3.21 -6.62 12.46
CA TYR A 77 2.67 -7.72 11.64
C TYR A 77 2.17 -8.92 12.47
N ALA A 78 2.71 -9.14 13.67
CA ALA A 78 2.28 -10.22 14.55
C ALA A 78 0.92 -9.94 15.22
N GLN A 79 0.53 -8.67 15.39
CA GLN A 79 -0.67 -8.27 16.15
C GLN A 79 -1.65 -7.44 15.31
N ALA A 80 -1.44 -7.32 14.00
CA ALA A 80 -2.33 -6.60 13.08
C ALA A 80 -3.76 -7.19 13.13
N PRO A 81 -4.80 -6.38 13.43
CA PRO A 81 -6.18 -6.84 13.55
C PRO A 81 -6.74 -7.56 12.31
N ALA A 82 -6.48 -7.05 11.11
CA ALA A 82 -6.90 -7.68 9.86
C ALA A 82 -6.20 -9.03 9.64
N GLY A 83 -4.95 -9.11 10.06
CA GLY A 83 -4.21 -10.36 10.11
C GLY A 83 -4.80 -11.37 11.10
N GLU A 84 -5.22 -10.91 12.27
CA GLU A 84 -5.90 -11.76 13.26
C GLU A 84 -7.24 -12.29 12.72
N TRP A 85 -8.01 -11.43 12.07
CA TRP A 85 -9.22 -11.86 11.35
C TRP A 85 -8.92 -12.91 10.28
N LEU A 86 -7.89 -12.70 9.45
CA LEU A 86 -7.46 -13.69 8.45
C LEU A 86 -7.02 -15.00 9.08
N ARG A 87 -6.34 -14.95 10.23
CA ARG A 87 -5.94 -16.15 10.97
C ARG A 87 -7.14 -17.02 11.33
N HIS A 88 -8.20 -16.40 11.83
CA HIS A 88 -9.45 -17.10 12.15
C HIS A 88 -10.13 -17.69 10.92
N VAL A 89 -10.20 -16.95 9.81
CA VAL A 89 -10.85 -17.41 8.57
C VAL A 89 -10.07 -18.54 7.90
N LEU A 90 -8.74 -18.46 7.90
CA LEU A 90 -7.85 -19.41 7.20
C LEU A 90 -7.35 -20.55 8.09
N GLY A 91 -7.60 -20.50 9.40
CA GLY A 91 -7.12 -21.51 10.36
C GLY A 91 -5.59 -21.54 10.48
N THR A 92 -4.90 -20.43 10.26
CA THR A 92 -3.43 -20.41 10.32
C THR A 92 -2.91 -20.43 11.76
N GLN A 93 -1.74 -21.06 11.98
CA GLN A 93 -1.13 -21.15 13.32
C GLN A 93 -0.69 -19.79 13.87
N ARG A 94 -0.26 -18.88 13.00
CA ARG A 94 0.17 -17.51 13.33
C ARG A 94 -0.59 -16.50 12.48
N ASN A 95 -0.56 -15.24 12.91
CA ASN A 95 -1.09 -14.11 12.15
C ASN A 95 -0.39 -14.06 10.76
N PRO A 96 -1.12 -14.20 9.64
CA PRO A 96 -0.55 -14.27 8.30
C PRO A 96 -0.30 -12.89 7.68
N TRP A 97 -0.41 -11.78 8.43
CA TRP A 97 -0.28 -10.42 7.89
C TRP A 97 1.02 -10.19 7.12
N ASP A 98 2.12 -10.78 7.60
CA ASP A 98 3.44 -10.68 6.94
C ASP A 98 3.39 -11.25 5.51
N ARG A 99 2.67 -12.36 5.31
CA ARG A 99 2.48 -12.96 3.98
C ARG A 99 1.65 -12.06 3.06
N VAL A 100 0.69 -11.32 3.61
CA VAL A 100 -0.07 -10.33 2.84
C VAL A 100 0.85 -9.19 2.42
N GLY A 101 1.72 -8.71 3.31
CA GLY A 101 2.78 -7.75 2.98
C GLY A 101 3.64 -8.23 1.82
N HIS A 102 4.17 -9.45 1.91
CA HIS A 102 5.00 -10.07 0.86
C HIS A 102 4.26 -10.22 -0.47
N LEU A 103 2.98 -10.64 -0.45
CA LEU A 103 2.15 -10.72 -1.64
C LEU A 103 2.02 -9.36 -2.32
N MET A 104 1.73 -8.32 -1.52
CA MET A 104 1.59 -6.96 -2.01
C MET A 104 2.93 -6.41 -2.52
N GLN A 105 4.07 -6.79 -1.91
CA GLN A 105 5.42 -6.48 -2.38
C GLN A 105 5.77 -7.15 -3.71
N GLY A 106 5.16 -8.29 -4.04
CA GLY A 106 5.30 -8.90 -5.37
C GLY A 106 4.41 -8.22 -6.41
N ILE A 107 3.11 -8.09 -6.11
CA ILE A 107 2.10 -7.65 -7.08
C ILE A 107 2.27 -6.17 -7.44
N VAL A 108 2.41 -5.28 -6.46
CA VAL A 108 2.38 -3.83 -6.69
C VAL A 108 3.57 -3.37 -7.54
N PRO A 109 4.83 -3.78 -7.26
CA PRO A 109 5.96 -3.47 -8.11
C PRO A 109 5.87 -4.10 -9.50
N ALA A 110 5.33 -5.32 -9.63
CA ALA A 110 5.14 -5.96 -10.93
C ALA A 110 4.18 -5.16 -11.82
N VAL A 111 3.04 -4.70 -11.26
CA VAL A 111 2.08 -3.86 -11.99
C VAL A 111 2.67 -2.49 -12.31
N LEU A 112 3.39 -1.87 -11.37
CA LEU A 112 4.11 -0.62 -11.60
C LEU A 112 5.12 -0.77 -12.74
N ALA A 113 5.97 -1.80 -12.71
CA ALA A 113 6.97 -2.07 -13.73
C ALA A 113 6.32 -2.28 -15.09
N ARG A 114 5.24 -3.08 -15.15
CA ARG A 114 4.46 -3.27 -16.38
C ARG A 114 3.93 -1.94 -16.92
N GLU A 115 3.40 -1.09 -16.06
CA GLU A 115 2.90 0.22 -16.48
C GLU A 115 4.01 1.14 -16.99
N VAL A 116 5.18 1.17 -16.33
CA VAL A 116 6.35 1.91 -16.79
C VAL A 116 6.83 1.40 -18.14
N LEU A 117 6.97 0.08 -18.29
CA LEU A 117 7.40 -0.55 -19.54
C LEU A 117 6.46 -0.21 -20.70
N LEU A 118 5.16 -0.35 -20.52
CA LEU A 118 4.17 -0.03 -21.56
C LEU A 118 4.13 1.47 -21.91
N ARG A 119 4.56 2.37 -21.00
CA ARG A 119 4.60 3.82 -21.25
C ARG A 119 5.92 4.29 -21.86
N ARG A 120 7.01 3.57 -21.62
CA ARG A 120 8.38 4.02 -21.94
C ARG A 120 9.06 3.19 -23.02
N THR A 121 8.45 2.10 -23.47
CA THR A 121 9.02 1.19 -24.47
C THR A 121 8.00 0.86 -25.56
N PRO A 122 8.43 0.28 -26.71
CA PRO A 122 7.54 -0.17 -27.78
C PRO A 122 6.72 -1.43 -27.44
N LEU A 123 6.79 -1.93 -26.21
CA LEU A 123 6.10 -3.15 -25.80
C LEU A 123 4.58 -2.99 -25.97
N ARG A 124 3.95 -4.01 -26.55
CA ARG A 124 2.49 -4.09 -26.69
C ARG A 124 1.89 -4.81 -25.48
N PRO A 125 0.66 -4.47 -25.08
CA PRO A 125 -0.08 -5.30 -24.13
C PRO A 125 -0.19 -6.73 -24.66
N GLY A 126 0.21 -7.70 -23.83
CA GLY A 126 -0.12 -9.12 -24.03
C GLY A 126 -1.54 -9.43 -23.56
#